data_AF-A0A4R6JM38-F1
#
_entry.id   AF-A0A4R6JM38-F1
#
_cell.length_a   1.000
_cell.length_b   1.000
_cell.length_c   1.000
_cell.angle_alpha   90.00
_cell.angle_beta   90.00
_cell.angle_gamma   90.00
#
_symmetry.space_group_name_H-M   'P 1'
#
loop_
_entity.id
_entity.type
_entity.pdbx_description
1 polymer ?
#
loop_
_entity_poly.entity_id
_entity_poly.type
_entity_poly.pdbx_seq_one_letter_code
_entity_poly.pdbx_strand_id
1 'polypeptide(L)' 'MNAVLDDIRCEALFVSDVQRSQRPTPELIREAVAATVTRLGEARCAELVAQEFGEHPDCATDRMLWARNAVRSAFAA' A
#
# COMPACT_ATOMS: atom_id res chain seq x y z
N MET A 1 -0.43 17.27 5.59
CA MET A 1 -1.19 16.07 5.17
C MET A 1 -1.73 16.32 3.78
N ASN A 2 -1.17 15.67 2.77
CA ASN A 2 -1.76 15.68 1.43
C ASN A 2 -2.45 14.32 1.26
N ALA A 3 -3.76 14.27 1.52
CA ALA A 3 -4.54 13.04 1.57
C ALA A 3 -4.39 12.19 0.30
N VAL A 4 -4.27 12.84 -0.86
CA VAL A 4 -4.06 12.17 -2.16
C VAL A 4 -2.74 11.39 -2.18
N LEU A 5 -1.66 11.96 -1.64
CA LEU A 5 -0.37 11.27 -1.57
C LEU A 5 -0.41 10.07 -0.61
N ASP A 6 -1.19 10.16 0.46
CA ASP A 6 -1.33 9.05 1.40
C ASP A 6 -2.14 7.90 0.78
N ASP A 7 -3.18 8.20 -0.01
CA ASP A 7 -3.95 7.18 -0.73
C ASP A 7 -3.05 6.44 -1.74
N ILE A 8 -2.27 7.17 -2.56
CA ILE A 8 -1.31 6.58 -3.51
C ILE A 8 -0.31 5.65 -2.79
N ARG A 9 0.24 6.08 -1.66
CA ARG A 9 1.18 5.26 -0.86
C ARG A 9 0.51 4.00 -0.32
N CYS A 10 -0.74 4.11 0.14
CA CYS A 10 -1.50 2.97 0.66
C CYS A 10 -1.81 1.95 -0.44
N GLU A 11 -2.27 2.42 -1.61
CA GLU A 11 -2.56 1.57 -2.76
C GLU A 11 -1.30 0.88 -3.28
N ALA A 12 -0.19 1.61 -3.38
CA ALA A 12 1.10 1.04 -3.78
C ALA A 12 1.58 -0.02 -2.78
N LEU A 13 1.49 0.24 -1.47
CA LEU A 13 1.86 -0.76 -0.46
C LEU A 13 0.90 -1.96 -0.48
N PHE A 14 -0.40 -1.73 -0.68
CA PHE A 14 -1.41 -2.77 -0.78
C PHE A 14 -1.06 -3.81 -1.85
N VAL A 15 -0.70 -3.36 -3.06
CA VAL A 15 -0.37 -4.23 -4.21
C VAL A 15 1.11 -4.65 -4.28
N SER A 16 1.91 -4.31 -3.28
CA SER A 16 3.31 -4.74 -3.18
C SER A 16 3.42 -6.17 -2.61
N ASP A 17 4.57 -6.81 -2.81
CA ASP A 17 4.87 -8.12 -2.25
C ASP A 17 5.23 -8.09 -0.75
N VAL A 18 5.34 -6.91 -0.13
CA VAL A 18 5.68 -6.78 1.29
C VAL A 18 4.52 -7.27 2.15
N GLN A 19 4.81 -8.15 3.10
CA GLN A 19 3.83 -8.75 4.00
C GLN A 19 4.00 -8.26 5.44
N ARG A 20 2.89 -8.17 6.17
CA ARG A 20 2.87 -7.85 7.61
C ARG A 20 3.75 -8.80 8.43
N SER A 21 3.77 -10.08 8.07
CA SER A 21 4.52 -11.14 8.76
C SER A 21 6.04 -10.92 8.73
N GLN A 22 6.54 -10.21 7.73
CA GLN A 22 7.96 -9.86 7.61
C GLN A 22 8.42 -8.81 8.63
N ARG A 23 7.47 -8.18 9.35
CA ARG A 23 7.74 -7.06 10.28
C ARG A 23 8.60 -5.96 9.61
N PRO A 24 8.15 -5.40 8.48
CA PRO A 24 8.95 -4.49 7.68
C PRO A 24 9.31 -3.22 8.46
N THR A 25 10.53 -2.72 8.24
CA THR A 25 10.98 -1.42 8.77
C THR A 25 10.32 -0.26 8.00
N PRO A 26 10.27 0.95 8.57
CA PRO A 26 9.85 2.16 7.86
C PRO A 26 10.58 2.36 6.52
N GLU A 27 11.87 2.06 6.45
CA GLU A 27 12.70 2.18 5.25
C GLU A 27 12.21 1.22 4.17
N LEU A 28 12.00 -0.06 4.52
CA LEU A 28 11.50 -1.07 3.59
C LEU A 28 10.10 -0.72 3.06
N ILE A 29 9.23 -0.16 3.90
CA ILE A 29 7.91 0.32 3.47
C ILE A 29 8.06 1.46 2.45
N ARG A 30 8.92 2.44 2.72
CA ARG A 30 9.15 3.57 1.81
C ARG A 30 9.71 3.12 0.47
N GLU A 31 10.67 2.19 0.48
CA GLU A 31 11.25 1.59 -0.72
C GLU A 31 10.21 0.80 -1.52
N ALA A 32 9.42 -0.05 -0.86
CA ALA A 32 8.39 -0.85 -1.51
C ALA A 32 7.31 0.01 -2.18
N VAL A 33 6.90 1.10 -1.51
CA VAL A 33 5.98 2.08 -2.08
C VAL A 33 6.60 2.73 -3.32
N ALA A 34 7.83 3.26 -3.22
CA ALA A 34 8.49 3.93 -4.35
C ALA A 34 8.69 2.97 -5.53
N ALA A 35 9.13 1.74 -5.27
CA ALA A 35 9.34 0.72 -6.29
C ALA A 35 8.01 0.32 -6.95
N THR A 36 6.93 0.19 -6.18
CA THR A 36 5.63 -0.20 -6.71
C THR A 36 5.00 0.90 -7.55
N VAL A 37 5.03 2.16 -7.09
CA VAL A 37 4.60 3.32 -7.89
C VAL A 37 5.43 3.44 -9.18
N THR A 38 6.74 3.24 -9.11
CA THR A 38 7.62 3.30 -10.29
C THR A 38 7.29 2.20 -11.30
N ARG A 39 6.98 0.99 -10.83
CA ARG A 39 6.70 -0.18 -11.68
C ARG A 39 5.30 -0.14 -12.30
N LEU A 40 4.29 0.29 -11.54
CA LEU A 40 2.89 0.18 -11.92
C LEU A 40 2.25 1.51 -12.30
N GLY A 41 2.71 2.61 -11.71
CA GLY A 41 1.99 3.89 -11.72
C GLY A 41 0.78 3.89 -10.80
N GLU A 42 0.29 5.09 -10.49
CA GLU A 42 -0.81 5.32 -9.54
C GLU A 42 -2.12 4.67 -10.00
N ALA A 43 -2.51 4.89 -11.27
CA ALA A 43 -3.74 4.35 -11.83
C ALA A 43 -3.81 2.82 -11.76
N ARG A 44 -2.71 2.13 -12.08
CA ARG A 44 -2.69 0.67 -12.04
C ARG A 44 -2.73 0.14 -10.60
N CYS A 45 -2.16 0.87 -9.63
CA CYS A 45 -2.31 0.51 -8.21
C CYS A 45 -3.78 0.56 -7.79
N ALA A 46 -4.49 1.64 -8.17
CA ALA A 46 -5.92 1.78 -7.89
C ALA A 46 -6.77 0.70 -8.58
N GLU A 47 -6.48 0.36 -9.84
CA GLU A 47 -7.16 -0.73 -10.57
C GLU A 47 -7.00 -2.09 -9.88
N LEU A 48 -5.78 -2.42 -9.44
CA LEU A 48 -5.49 -3.68 -8.76
C LEU A 48 -6.14 -3.74 -7.37
N VAL A 49 -6.17 -2.62 -6.64
CA VAL A 49 -6.92 -2.52 -5.39
C VAL A 49 -8.41 -2.78 -5.64
N ALA A 50 -9.01 -2.13 -6.65
CA ALA A 50 -10.41 -2.33 -7.00
C ALA A 50 -10.70 -3.79 -7.40
N GLN A 51 -9.79 -4.42 -8.15
CA GLN A 51 -9.89 -5.83 -8.52
C GLN A 51 -9.91 -6.73 -7.27
N GLU A 52 -8.94 -6.57 -6.36
CA GLU A 52 -8.88 -7.38 -5.13
C GLU A 52 -10.09 -7.17 -4.22
N PHE A 53 -10.63 -5.96 -4.14
CA PHE A 53 -11.88 -5.73 -3.41
C PHE A 53 -13.10 -6.39 -4.07
N GLY A 54 -13.09 -6.57 -5.39
CA GLY A 54 -14.13 -7.30 -6.12
C GLY A 54 -14.03 -8.81 -6.00
N GLU A 55 -12.80 -9.35 -6.02
CA GLU A 55 -12.54 -10.80 -6.00
C GLU A 55 -12.45 -11.37 -4.57
N HIS A 56 -11.79 -10.64 -3.66
CA HIS A 56 -11.45 -11.10 -2.31
C HIS A 56 -11.72 -10.01 -1.25
N PRO A 57 -12.97 -9.55 -1.07
CA PRO A 57 -13.29 -8.38 -0.23
C PRO A 57 -12.82 -8.51 1.23
N ASP A 58 -12.90 -9.70 1.82
CA ASP A 58 -12.47 -9.94 3.20
C ASP A 58 -10.94 -9.79 3.35
N CYS A 59 -10.18 -10.41 2.45
CA CYS A 59 -8.71 -10.32 2.42
C CYS A 59 -8.24 -8.90 2.11
N ALA A 60 -8.90 -8.22 1.16
CA ALA A 60 -8.58 -6.85 0.76
C ALA A 60 -8.79 -5.88 1.92
N THR A 61 -9.85 -6.05 2.72
CA THR A 61 -10.10 -5.17 3.87
C THR A 61 -8.95 -5.22 4.89
N ASP A 62 -8.55 -6.43 5.29
CA ASP A 62 -7.43 -6.62 6.23
C ASP A 62 -6.10 -6.10 5.67
N ARG A 63 -5.86 -6.33 4.37
CA ARG A 63 -4.67 -5.83 3.68
C ARG A 63 -4.61 -4.31 3.66
N MET A 64 -5.72 -3.64 3.34
CA MET A 64 -5.79 -2.17 3.28
C MET A 64 -5.65 -1.54 4.65
N LEU A 65 -6.29 -2.12 5.69
CA LEU A 65 -6.12 -1.66 7.06
C LEU A 65 -4.66 -1.75 7.51
N TRP A 66 -3.97 -2.83 7.18
CA TRP A 66 -2.54 -2.94 7.43
C TRP A 66 -1.73 -1.89 6.66
N ALA A 67 -1.98 -1.74 5.36
CA ALA A 67 -1.24 -0.80 4.51
C ALA A 67 -1.36 0.64 5.01
N ARG A 68 -2.58 1.09 5.38
CA ARG A 68 -2.82 2.42 5.94
C ARG A 68 -2.06 2.67 7.23
N ASN A 69 -2.03 1.69 8.14
CA ASN A 69 -1.29 1.81 9.39
C ASN A 69 0.23 1.83 9.14
N ALA A 70 0.73 0.95 8.28
CA ALA A 70 2.15 0.89 7.95
C ALA A 70 2.65 2.17 7.26
N VAL A 71 1.90 2.72 6.31
CA VAL A 71 2.21 4.01 5.66
C VAL A 71 2.21 5.14 6.67
N ARG A 72 1.19 5.23 7.53
CA ARG A 72 1.15 6.24 8.60
C ARG A 72 2.38 6.17 9.49
N SER A 73 2.80 4.99 9.90
CA SER A 73 3.99 4.80 10.74
C SER A 73 5.29 5.12 9.98
N ALA A 74 5.41 4.73 8.71
CA ALA A 74 6.65 4.88 7.95
C ALA A 74 6.89 6.30 7.42
N PHE A 75 5.83 7.09 7.28
CA PHE A 75 5.87 8.47 6.79
C PHE A 75 5.44 9.49 7.86
N ALA A 76 5.32 9.07 9.12
CA ALA A 76 5.25 10.01 10.24
C ALA A 76 6.55 10.83 10.28
N ALA A 77 6.42 12.15 10.37
CA ALA A 77 7.54 13.09 10.44
C ALA A 77 8.33 12.94 11.75
#